data_AF-A0A935RAA1-F1
#
_entry.id   AF-A0A935RAA1-F1
#
_cell.length_a   1.000
_cell.length_b   1.000
_cell.length_c   1.000
_cell.angle_alpha   90.00
_cell.angle_beta   90.00
_cell.angle_gamma   90.00
#
_symmetry.space_group_name_H-M   'P 1'
#
loop_
_entity.id
_entity.type
_entity.pdbx_description
1 polymer ?
#
loop_
_entity_poly.entity_id
_entity_poly.type
_entity_poly.pdbx_seq_one_letter_code
_entity_poly.pdbx_strand_id
1 'polypeptide(L)'
;MSDLFNSIDARTRLAGTNKLEILLFALGLDSRTGRRETFGINVFKVREVMRTPPITSAPDMPAAVKGMVSLRGALVPVVDLADYIGMQPESPRDIMIVTEYNGKTQGFLVESVDTILRLDWEQMRVPPQMLTSNLGGLVTAVTELPDDRLVMMLDVERVLAETAREDDDMIFNGIEPLECQDRTILFADDSSVARGQIVRTLAVLGVKHISAVNGRAAWDELQRIATLAETTGKPVKDYVQLVLTDVEMPEMDGYLLTKKIKADPRFAGIPIIMHSSLSSMSNEQLGRSVGVDEYVPKFEPHRLAETLGRLLGDRKVAAAAAN
;
A
#
# COMPACT_ATOMS: atom_id res chain seq x y z
N MET A 1 1.41 16.70 25.17
CA MET A 1 2.00 17.25 23.94
C MET A 1 3.39 16.63 23.70
N SER A 2 3.49 15.31 23.88
CA SER A 2 4.75 14.56 24.00
C SER A 2 4.68 13.18 23.34
N ASP A 3 3.48 12.66 23.05
CA ASP A 3 3.31 11.31 22.50
C ASP A 3 3.39 11.26 20.96
N LEU A 4 3.31 12.41 20.28
CA LEU A 4 3.40 12.49 18.82
C LEU A 4 4.84 12.51 18.28
N PHE A 5 5.80 13.05 19.04
CA PHE A 5 7.22 12.99 18.67
C PHE A 5 7.81 11.58 18.83
N ASN A 6 7.23 10.73 19.68
CA ASN A 6 7.59 9.31 19.79
C ASN A 6 7.16 8.50 18.56
N SER A 7 6.18 8.98 17.76
CA SER A 7 5.67 8.25 16.59
C SER A 7 6.68 8.19 15.44
N ILE A 8 7.51 9.23 15.26
CA ILE A 8 8.52 9.29 14.18
C ILE A 8 9.68 8.32 14.47
N ASP A 9 10.07 8.20 15.74
CA ASP A 9 11.08 7.24 16.20
C ASP A 9 10.59 5.79 16.16
N ALA A 10 9.30 5.56 16.43
CA ALA A 10 8.69 4.24 16.29
C ALA A 10 8.63 3.78 14.82
N ARG A 11 8.27 4.69 13.91
CA ARG A 11 8.22 4.44 12.46
C ARG A 11 9.57 3.98 11.90
N THR A 12 10.66 4.63 12.31
CA THR A 12 12.02 4.28 11.87
C THR A 12 12.53 2.98 12.51
N ARG A 13 12.10 2.64 13.74
CA ARG A 13 12.51 1.40 14.45
C ARG A 13 11.81 0.15 13.95
N LEU A 14 10.63 0.26 13.35
CA LEU A 14 9.86 -0.88 12.86
C LEU A 14 10.26 -1.29 11.44
N ALA A 15 10.68 -0.34 10.61
CA ALA A 15 11.22 -0.60 9.28
C ALA A 15 12.40 -1.58 9.34
N GLY A 16 12.28 -2.72 8.66
CA GLY A 16 13.27 -3.80 8.64
C GLY A 16 13.15 -4.83 9.77
N THR A 17 12.16 -4.71 10.67
CA THR A 17 11.99 -5.65 11.82
C THR A 17 10.91 -6.71 11.62
N ASN A 18 10.19 -6.68 10.48
CA ASN A 18 9.11 -7.62 10.15
C ASN A 18 7.98 -7.70 11.22
N LYS A 19 7.70 -6.58 11.89
CA LYS A 19 6.61 -6.47 12.88
C LYS A 19 5.52 -5.53 12.38
N LEU A 20 4.29 -5.82 12.74
CA LEU A 20 3.10 -5.04 12.40
C LEU A 20 2.49 -4.45 13.67
N GLU A 21 2.07 -3.19 13.60
CA GLU A 21 1.23 -2.56 14.61
C GLU A 21 -0.17 -2.33 14.05
N ILE A 22 -1.17 -2.85 14.76
CA ILE A 22 -2.56 -2.88 14.33
C ILE A 22 -3.40 -2.12 15.35
N LEU A 23 -4.17 -1.13 14.89
CA LEU A 23 -5.22 -0.51 15.70
C LEU A 23 -6.49 -1.37 15.61
N LEU A 24 -6.95 -1.89 16.74
CA LEU A 24 -8.18 -2.66 16.82
C LEU A 24 -9.41 -1.75 16.95
N PHE A 25 -10.48 -2.11 16.24
CA PHE A 25 -11.77 -1.41 16.32
C PHE A 25 -12.94 -2.36 16.03
N ALA A 26 -14.15 -1.91 16.34
CA ALA A 26 -15.39 -2.60 16.05
C ALA A 26 -16.32 -1.72 15.21
N LEU A 27 -17.16 -2.37 14.41
CA LEU A 27 -18.12 -1.70 13.51
C LEU A 27 -19.58 -1.86 13.93
N GLY A 28 -19.85 -2.61 15.00
CA GLY A 28 -21.19 -2.94 15.46
C GLY A 28 -21.38 -4.44 15.70
N LEU A 29 -22.63 -4.82 15.94
CA LEU A 29 -23.06 -6.22 15.99
C LEU A 29 -23.35 -6.73 14.58
N ASP A 30 -22.83 -7.90 14.22
CA ASP A 30 -23.26 -8.62 13.02
C ASP A 30 -24.70 -9.12 13.27
N SER A 31 -25.66 -8.68 12.44
CA SER A 31 -27.08 -9.01 12.58
C SER A 31 -27.41 -10.50 12.43
N ARG A 32 -26.51 -11.29 11.81
CA ARG A 32 -26.66 -12.74 11.63
C ARG A 32 -26.12 -13.53 12.82
N THR A 33 -25.03 -13.08 13.44
CA THR A 33 -24.38 -13.82 14.53
C THR A 33 -24.66 -13.23 15.92
N GLY A 34 -25.11 -11.98 15.99
CA GLY A 34 -25.25 -11.20 17.22
C GLY A 34 -23.90 -10.90 17.90
N ARG A 35 -22.77 -11.10 17.20
CA ARG A 35 -21.43 -10.89 17.75
C ARG A 35 -20.85 -9.56 17.30
N ARG A 36 -20.04 -8.98 18.18
CA ARG A 36 -19.21 -7.82 17.85
C ARG A 36 -17.92 -8.31 17.21
N GLU A 37 -17.84 -8.19 15.90
CA GLU A 37 -16.65 -8.56 15.14
C GLU A 37 -15.55 -7.50 15.34
N THR A 38 -14.30 -7.97 15.46
CA THR A 38 -13.13 -7.10 15.65
C THR A 38 -12.36 -6.96 14.35
N PHE A 39 -12.04 -5.72 14.00
CA PHE A 39 -11.30 -5.36 12.80
C PHE A 39 -9.98 -4.70 13.18
N GLY A 40 -9.02 -4.75 12.26
CA GLY A 40 -7.71 -4.16 12.42
C GLY A 40 -7.37 -3.26 11.24
N ILE A 41 -6.67 -2.15 11.52
CA ILE A 41 -6.03 -1.31 10.51
C ILE A 41 -4.56 -1.14 10.87
N ASN A 42 -3.70 -1.14 9.86
CA ASN A 42 -2.29 -0.81 10.06
C ASN A 42 -2.16 0.62 10.63
N VAL A 43 -1.52 0.75 11.79
CA VAL A 43 -1.31 2.03 12.49
C VAL A 43 -0.56 3.04 11.61
N PHE A 44 0.29 2.61 10.69
CA PHE A 44 1.00 3.50 9.76
C PHE A 44 0.05 4.31 8.87
N LYS A 45 -1.13 3.77 8.56
CA LYS A 45 -2.18 4.44 7.78
C LYS A 45 -3.05 5.36 8.64
N VAL A 46 -2.92 5.31 9.97
CA VAL A 46 -3.72 6.11 10.91
C VAL A 46 -2.99 7.39 11.28
N ARG A 47 -3.65 8.53 11.04
CA ARG A 47 -3.17 9.85 11.44
C ARG A 47 -3.59 10.20 12.85
N GLU A 48 -4.86 10.02 13.17
CA GLU A 48 -5.42 10.23 14.52
C GLU A 48 -6.77 9.54 14.68
N VAL A 49 -7.16 9.29 15.93
CA VAL A 49 -8.51 8.82 16.30
C VAL A 49 -9.18 9.92 17.11
N MET A 50 -10.42 10.28 16.75
CA MET A 50 -11.12 11.38 17.39
C MET A 50 -12.62 11.14 17.46
N ARG A 51 -13.31 11.98 18.24
CA ARG A 51 -14.78 12.04 18.18
C ARG A 51 -15.22 12.64 16.85
N THR A 52 -16.26 12.06 16.25
CA THR A 52 -16.82 12.50 14.98
C THR A 52 -17.36 13.93 15.09
N PRO A 53 -16.80 14.90 14.35
CA PRO A 53 -17.39 16.24 14.22
C PRO A 53 -18.72 16.19 13.47
N PRO A 54 -19.53 17.26 13.49
CA PRO A 54 -20.71 17.36 12.65
C PRO A 54 -20.38 17.12 11.17
N ILE A 55 -20.98 16.09 10.59
CA ILE A 55 -20.79 15.72 9.18
C ILE A 55 -21.68 16.61 8.32
N THR A 56 -21.08 17.25 7.31
CA THR A 56 -21.82 18.02 6.31
C THR A 56 -22.09 17.12 5.11
N SER A 57 -23.36 16.77 4.88
CA SER A 57 -23.75 15.99 3.70
C SER A 57 -23.61 16.80 2.41
N ALA A 58 -23.22 16.13 1.34
CA ALA A 58 -23.13 16.72 0.00
C ALA A 58 -23.97 15.90 -0.99
N PRO A 59 -24.54 16.54 -2.04
CA PRO A 59 -25.25 15.82 -3.10
C PRO A 59 -24.37 14.81 -3.84
N ASP A 60 -24.99 13.79 -4.44
CA ASP A 60 -24.37 12.81 -5.34
C ASP A 60 -23.14 12.04 -4.80
N MET A 61 -23.06 11.90 -3.48
CA MET A 61 -22.03 11.11 -2.80
C MET A 61 -22.29 9.60 -2.96
N PRO A 62 -21.24 8.77 -3.07
CA PRO A 62 -21.37 7.31 -3.00
C PRO A 62 -22.10 6.87 -1.71
N ALA A 63 -22.83 5.75 -1.77
CA ALA A 63 -23.73 5.33 -0.68
C ALA A 63 -23.04 5.20 0.70
N ALA A 64 -21.78 4.78 0.74
CA ALA A 64 -21.00 4.65 1.98
C ALA A 64 -20.42 5.98 2.50
N VAL A 65 -20.41 7.04 1.69
CA VAL A 65 -19.88 8.36 2.06
C VAL A 65 -20.98 9.18 2.72
N LYS A 66 -20.83 9.47 4.02
CA LYS A 66 -21.82 10.24 4.80
C LYS A 66 -21.75 11.74 4.59
N GLY A 67 -20.61 12.22 4.09
CA GLY A 67 -20.37 13.62 3.80
C GLY A 67 -18.92 14.01 4.05
N MET A 68 -18.72 15.25 4.46
CA MET A 68 -17.41 15.86 4.68
C MET A 68 -17.33 16.48 6.08
N VAL A 69 -16.14 16.49 6.67
CA VAL A 69 -15.82 17.23 7.90
C VAL A 69 -14.65 18.16 7.65
N SER A 70 -14.65 19.33 8.30
CA SER A 70 -13.51 20.25 8.26
C SER A 70 -12.54 19.92 9.39
N LEU A 71 -11.39 19.33 9.04
CA LEU A 71 -10.29 19.04 9.96
C LEU A 71 -9.13 19.99 9.73
N ARG A 72 -8.91 20.91 10.68
CA ARG A 72 -7.85 21.94 10.63
C ARG A 72 -7.84 22.73 9.30
N GLY A 73 -9.03 23.00 8.77
CA GLY A 73 -9.23 23.75 7.51
C GLY A 73 -9.19 22.90 6.23
N ALA A 74 -8.83 21.61 6.32
CA ALA A 74 -8.93 20.67 5.21
C ALA A 74 -10.29 19.95 5.23
N LEU A 75 -10.91 19.80 4.06
CA LEU A 75 -12.13 19.00 3.92
C LEU A 75 -11.75 17.52 3.81
N VAL A 76 -12.28 16.72 4.73
CA VAL A 76 -12.01 15.29 4.83
C VAL A 76 -13.32 14.53 4.58
N PRO A 77 -13.40 13.67 3.56
CA PRO A 77 -14.56 12.82 3.34
C PRO A 77 -14.69 11.79 4.46
N VAL A 78 -15.94 11.53 4.85
CA VAL A 78 -16.29 10.62 5.93
C VAL A 78 -17.01 9.42 5.35
N VAL A 79 -16.37 8.27 5.47
CA VAL A 79 -16.87 6.97 5.02
C VAL A 79 -17.35 6.18 6.23
N ASP A 80 -18.53 5.62 6.09
CA ASP A 80 -19.11 4.72 7.07
C ASP A 80 -18.67 3.29 6.75
N LEU A 81 -17.79 2.71 7.59
CA LEU A 81 -17.22 1.38 7.32
C LEU A 81 -18.22 0.23 7.45
N ALA A 82 -19.10 0.22 8.46
CA ALA A 82 -20.10 -0.83 8.57
C ALA A 82 -21.10 -0.79 7.39
N ASP A 83 -21.53 0.38 6.92
CA ASP A 83 -22.39 0.48 5.74
C ASP A 83 -21.63 0.01 4.48
N TYR A 84 -20.35 0.35 4.37
CA TYR A 84 -19.49 -0.10 3.26
C TYR A 84 -19.37 -1.63 3.20
N ILE A 85 -19.27 -2.33 4.34
CA ILE A 85 -19.22 -3.80 4.39
C ILE A 85 -20.58 -4.47 4.52
N GLY A 86 -21.68 -3.70 4.49
CA GLY A 86 -23.04 -4.20 4.58
C GLY A 86 -23.47 -4.67 5.99
N MET A 87 -22.80 -4.22 7.04
CA MET A 87 -23.23 -4.37 8.43
C MET A 87 -24.26 -3.30 8.79
N GLN A 88 -25.29 -3.67 9.55
CA GLN A 88 -26.25 -2.72 10.10
C GLN A 88 -25.88 -2.39 11.55
N PRO A 89 -25.32 -1.21 11.83
CA PRO A 89 -25.03 -0.82 13.20
C PRO A 89 -26.34 -0.49 13.94
N GLU A 90 -26.43 -0.88 15.21
CA GLU A 90 -27.51 -0.45 16.11
C GLU A 90 -27.15 0.82 16.90
N SER A 91 -25.85 1.18 16.95
CA SER A 91 -25.30 2.27 17.76
C SER A 91 -24.86 3.48 16.91
N PRO A 92 -24.99 4.71 17.43
CA PRO A 92 -24.47 5.91 16.76
C PRO A 92 -22.93 5.89 16.70
N ARG A 93 -22.38 6.38 15.59
CA ARG A 93 -20.93 6.36 15.32
C ARG A 93 -20.26 7.66 15.74
N ASP A 94 -19.93 7.71 17.03
CA ASP A 94 -19.31 8.89 17.64
C ASP A 94 -17.79 8.92 17.49
N ILE A 95 -17.18 7.87 16.93
CA ILE A 95 -15.73 7.75 16.76
C ILE A 95 -15.36 7.69 15.28
N MET A 96 -14.35 8.46 14.91
CA MET A 96 -13.78 8.55 13.58
C MET A 96 -12.28 8.26 13.62
N ILE A 97 -11.84 7.29 12.82
CA ILE A 97 -10.43 7.02 12.55
C ILE A 97 -10.04 7.84 11.32
N VAL A 98 -9.14 8.81 11.49
CA VAL A 98 -8.60 9.60 10.39
C VAL A 98 -7.41 8.85 9.82
N THR A 99 -7.52 8.43 8.58
CA THR A 99 -6.45 7.74 7.85
C THR A 99 -5.88 8.62 6.77
N GLU A 100 -4.61 8.41 6.47
CA GLU A 100 -3.93 9.05 5.37
C GLU A 100 -3.29 8.00 4.48
N TYR A 101 -3.51 8.12 3.19
CA TYR A 101 -2.85 7.31 2.19
C TYR A 101 -2.61 8.14 0.94
N ASN A 102 -1.36 8.19 0.52
CA ASN A 102 -0.94 8.93 -0.66
C ASN A 102 -1.35 10.41 -0.63
N GLY A 103 -1.17 11.07 0.52
CA GLY A 103 -1.56 12.46 0.74
C GLY A 103 -3.07 12.72 0.79
N LYS A 104 -3.92 11.71 0.52
CA LYS A 104 -5.37 11.80 0.67
C LYS A 104 -5.76 11.40 2.08
N THR A 105 -6.46 12.29 2.77
CA THR A 105 -6.98 12.05 4.12
C THR A 105 -8.45 11.66 4.04
N GLN A 106 -8.87 10.64 4.77
CA GLN A 106 -10.27 10.24 4.91
C GLN A 106 -10.59 9.87 6.36
N GLY A 107 -11.86 10.02 6.74
CA GLY A 107 -12.37 9.63 8.05
C GLY A 107 -13.22 8.38 7.95
N PHE A 108 -12.92 7.36 8.75
CA PHE A 108 -13.71 6.15 8.86
C PHE A 108 -14.53 6.15 10.15
N LEU A 109 -15.85 6.08 10.00
CA LEU A 109 -16.76 5.96 11.14
C LEU A 109 -16.78 4.53 11.66
N VAL A 110 -16.48 4.38 12.95
CA VAL A 110 -16.44 3.10 13.66
C VAL A 110 -17.29 3.20 14.94
N GLU A 111 -17.67 2.04 15.49
CA GLU A 111 -18.40 2.01 16.75
C GLU A 111 -17.47 2.31 17.93
N SER A 112 -16.33 1.62 17.97
CA SER A 112 -15.37 1.75 19.06
C SER A 112 -13.96 1.42 18.60
N VAL A 113 -12.97 2.10 19.17
CA VAL A 113 -11.55 1.76 19.03
C VAL A 113 -11.08 1.18 20.35
N ASP A 114 -10.25 0.16 20.29
CA ASP A 114 -9.70 -0.55 21.45
C ASP A 114 -8.20 -0.23 21.58
N THR A 115 -7.34 -1.25 21.58
CA THR A 115 -5.89 -1.13 21.77
C THR A 115 -5.11 -1.24 20.47
N ILE A 116 -3.84 -0.83 20.51
CA ILE A 116 -2.85 -1.15 19.47
C ILE A 116 -2.16 -2.46 19.85
N LEU A 117 -2.17 -3.43 18.94
CA LEU A 117 -1.44 -4.68 19.09
C LEU A 117 -0.21 -4.69 18.20
N ARG A 118 0.92 -5.13 18.76
CA ARG A 118 2.14 -5.41 18.01
C ARG A 118 2.23 -6.92 17.80
N LEU A 119 2.11 -7.33 16.54
CA LEU A 119 2.16 -8.74 16.13
C LEU A 119 3.35 -8.96 15.20
N ASP A 120 3.88 -10.18 15.24
CA ASP A 120 4.84 -10.62 14.22
C ASP A 120 4.05 -11.09 12.99
N TRP A 121 4.52 -10.78 11.78
CA TRP A 121 3.78 -11.13 10.55
C TRP A 121 3.47 -12.64 10.43
N GLU A 122 4.27 -13.50 11.06
CA GLU A 122 4.05 -14.96 11.11
C GLU A 122 2.76 -15.38 11.82
N GLN A 123 2.20 -14.51 12.67
CA GLN A 123 0.93 -14.75 13.35
C GLN A 123 -0.28 -14.46 12.43
N MET A 124 -0.05 -13.74 11.34
CA MET A 124 -1.09 -13.42 10.36
C MET A 124 -1.30 -14.59 9.41
N ARG A 125 -2.57 -14.89 9.13
CA ARG A 125 -2.97 -15.94 8.19
C ARG A 125 -3.64 -15.32 6.97
N VAL A 126 -3.44 -15.96 5.82
CA VAL A 126 -4.16 -15.61 4.59
C VAL A 126 -5.64 -15.93 4.78
N PRO A 127 -6.57 -14.99 4.50
CA PRO A 127 -7.99 -15.23 4.62
C PRO A 127 -8.44 -16.34 3.66
N PRO A 128 -9.44 -17.16 4.03
CA PRO A 128 -10.08 -18.11 3.13
C PRO A 128 -10.58 -17.44 1.85
N GLN A 129 -10.53 -18.14 0.71
CA GLN A 129 -10.92 -17.61 -0.61
C GLN A 129 -12.35 -17.02 -0.66
N MET A 130 -13.26 -17.52 0.19
CA MET A 130 -14.61 -16.99 0.31
C MET A 130 -14.63 -15.55 0.84
N LEU A 131 -13.75 -15.21 1.80
CA LEU A 131 -13.64 -13.85 2.34
C LEU A 131 -12.98 -12.90 1.35
N THR A 132 -11.98 -13.36 0.61
CA THR A 132 -11.31 -12.55 -0.43
C THR A 132 -12.23 -12.28 -1.63
N SER A 133 -13.12 -13.21 -1.97
CA SER A 133 -14.04 -13.07 -3.12
C SER A 133 -15.28 -12.23 -2.79
N ASN A 134 -15.89 -12.43 -1.61
CA ASN A 134 -17.18 -11.78 -1.27
C ASN A 134 -17.04 -10.33 -0.81
N LEU A 135 -15.95 -9.98 -0.13
CA LEU A 135 -15.64 -8.59 0.24
C LEU A 135 -14.71 -7.93 -0.79
N GLY A 136 -14.63 -8.53 -1.98
CA GLY A 136 -13.82 -8.10 -3.11
C GLY A 136 -12.30 -8.10 -2.90
N GLY A 137 -11.81 -8.37 -1.69
CA GLY A 137 -10.41 -8.22 -1.27
C GLY A 137 -10.19 -7.12 -0.23
N LEU A 138 -11.24 -6.67 0.46
CA LEU A 138 -11.15 -5.73 1.58
C LEU A 138 -10.40 -6.32 2.78
N VAL A 139 -10.50 -7.62 3.03
CA VAL A 139 -9.77 -8.29 4.11
C VAL A 139 -8.46 -8.84 3.56
N THR A 140 -7.33 -8.33 4.03
CA THR A 140 -5.99 -8.73 3.55
C THR A 140 -5.36 -9.83 4.39
N ALA A 141 -5.69 -9.88 5.67
CA ALA A 141 -5.14 -10.86 6.61
C ALA A 141 -6.11 -11.12 7.76
N VAL A 142 -5.99 -12.28 8.40
CA VAL A 142 -6.75 -12.63 9.61
C VAL A 142 -5.78 -13.12 10.67
N THR A 143 -6.00 -12.75 11.92
CA THR A 143 -5.27 -13.30 13.07
C THR A 143 -6.22 -13.68 14.18
N GLU A 144 -5.81 -14.62 15.01
CA GLU A 144 -6.53 -15.06 16.20
C GLU A 144 -5.81 -14.53 17.44
N LEU A 145 -6.56 -13.87 18.32
CA LEU A 145 -6.05 -13.37 19.59
C LEU A 145 -6.03 -14.48 20.64
N PRO A 146 -5.28 -14.31 21.76
CA PRO A 146 -5.24 -15.31 22.84
C PRO A 146 -6.59 -15.60 23.51
N ASP A 147 -7.60 -14.75 23.30
CA ASP A 147 -8.98 -14.90 23.79
C ASP A 147 -9.93 -15.47 22.71
N ASP A 148 -9.38 -16.13 21.70
CA ASP A 148 -10.07 -16.76 20.57
C ASP A 148 -10.86 -15.78 19.67
N ARG A 149 -10.67 -14.45 19.85
CA ARG A 149 -11.25 -13.47 18.93
C ARG A 149 -10.47 -13.45 17.61
N LEU A 150 -11.21 -13.52 16.51
CA LEU A 150 -10.65 -13.27 15.19
C LEU A 150 -10.60 -11.77 14.91
N VAL A 151 -9.46 -11.31 14.40
CA VAL A 151 -9.25 -9.94 13.92
C VAL A 151 -9.05 -9.98 12.42
N MET A 152 -9.90 -9.25 11.70
CA MET A 152 -9.80 -9.09 10.25
C MET A 152 -9.10 -7.78 9.91
N MET A 153 -7.97 -7.86 9.20
CA MET A 153 -7.26 -6.68 8.71
C MET A 153 -7.96 -6.10 7.51
N LEU A 154 -8.40 -4.83 7.61
CA LEU A 154 -9.04 -4.11 6.53
C LEU A 154 -8.01 -3.33 5.71
N ASP A 155 -8.10 -3.48 4.38
CA ASP A 155 -7.41 -2.62 3.43
C ASP A 155 -8.21 -1.35 3.19
N VAL A 156 -7.90 -0.34 3.99
CA VAL A 156 -8.54 0.96 3.84
C VAL A 156 -8.28 1.59 2.48
N GLU A 157 -7.16 1.30 1.82
CA GLU A 157 -6.80 1.91 0.53
C GLU A 157 -7.82 1.58 -0.55
N ARG A 158 -8.34 0.35 -0.50
CA ARG A 158 -9.42 -0.09 -1.37
C ARG A 158 -10.69 0.75 -1.15
N VAL A 159 -11.05 1.00 0.11
CA VAL A 159 -12.19 1.86 0.46
C VAL A 159 -11.96 3.28 -0.07
N LEU A 160 -10.73 3.80 0.05
CA LEU A 160 -10.38 5.12 -0.48
C LEU A 160 -10.54 5.17 -2.00
N ALA A 161 -10.10 4.14 -2.71
CA ALA A 161 -10.12 4.07 -4.16
C ALA A 161 -11.54 3.94 -4.73
N GLU A 162 -12.42 3.17 -4.08
CA GLU A 162 -13.81 3.02 -4.53
C GLU A 162 -14.68 4.24 -4.21
N THR A 163 -14.34 4.99 -3.16
CA THR A 163 -15.11 6.17 -2.74
C THR A 163 -14.61 7.48 -3.37
N ALA A 164 -13.32 7.57 -3.70
CA ALA A 164 -12.78 8.65 -4.52
C ALA A 164 -13.20 8.40 -5.97
N ARG A 165 -14.31 9.01 -6.40
CA ARG A 165 -14.80 9.02 -7.80
C ARG A 165 -13.84 9.77 -8.74
N GLU A 166 -12.56 9.44 -8.74
CA GLU A 166 -11.61 9.96 -9.72
C GLU A 166 -11.74 9.11 -10.98
N ASP A 167 -12.02 9.75 -12.11
CA ASP A 167 -12.00 9.11 -13.42
C ASP A 167 -10.56 8.64 -13.70
N ASP A 168 -10.33 7.39 -13.31
CA ASP A 168 -9.07 6.64 -13.31
C ASP A 168 -8.31 6.70 -14.65
N ASP A 169 -8.98 7.02 -15.76
CA ASP A 169 -8.35 7.09 -17.08
C ASP A 169 -7.63 8.42 -17.34
N MET A 170 -8.09 9.53 -16.74
CA MET A 170 -7.49 10.85 -17.01
C MET A 170 -6.06 10.98 -16.50
N ILE A 171 -5.71 10.27 -15.42
CA ILE A 171 -4.37 10.32 -14.80
C ILE A 171 -3.28 9.69 -15.69
N PHE A 172 -3.66 8.92 -16.71
CA PHE A 172 -2.71 8.32 -17.66
C PHE A 172 -2.54 9.14 -18.95
N ASN A 173 -3.33 10.21 -19.13
CA ASN A 173 -3.31 11.02 -20.35
C ASN A 173 -1.96 11.70 -20.54
N GLY A 174 -1.32 11.49 -21.70
CA GLY A 174 -0.02 12.08 -22.03
C GLY A 174 1.18 11.22 -21.61
N ILE A 175 0.94 10.03 -21.04
CA ILE A 175 1.99 9.02 -20.90
C ILE A 175 2.18 8.34 -22.26
N GLU A 176 3.39 8.42 -22.81
CA GLU A 176 3.75 7.78 -24.08
C GLU A 176 4.51 6.47 -23.85
N PRO A 177 4.41 5.49 -24.77
CA PRO A 177 5.25 4.30 -24.76
C PRO A 177 6.74 4.65 -24.77
N LEU A 178 7.53 3.89 -24.00
CA LEU A 178 8.97 4.03 -23.96
C LEU A 178 9.60 3.44 -25.22
N GLU A 179 10.64 4.08 -25.76
CA GLU A 179 11.43 3.56 -26.87
C GLU A 179 12.58 2.67 -26.37
N CYS A 180 12.24 1.66 -25.56
CA CYS A 180 13.18 0.66 -25.06
C CYS A 180 12.75 -0.76 -25.48
N GLN A 181 13.66 -1.53 -26.08
CA GLN A 181 13.37 -2.91 -26.49
C GLN A 181 13.42 -3.86 -25.30
N ASP A 182 12.41 -4.74 -25.22
CA ASP A 182 12.35 -5.94 -24.37
C ASP A 182 12.80 -5.74 -22.91
N ARG A 183 12.27 -4.70 -22.25
CA ARG A 183 12.48 -4.48 -20.81
C ARG A 183 11.40 -5.16 -19.98
N THR A 184 11.81 -5.78 -18.89
CA THR A 184 10.99 -6.41 -17.86
C THR A 184 11.31 -5.80 -16.50
N ILE A 185 10.26 -5.38 -15.81
CA ILE A 185 10.32 -4.91 -14.42
C ILE A 185 9.74 -5.96 -13.50
N LEU A 186 10.37 -6.22 -12.36
CA LEU A 186 9.71 -6.93 -11.27
C LEU A 186 9.17 -5.89 -10.28
N PHE A 187 7.89 -5.98 -9.91
CA PHE A 187 7.34 -5.12 -8.87
C PHE A 187 6.64 -5.89 -7.75
N ALA A 188 6.67 -5.32 -6.54
CA ALA A 188 6.07 -5.87 -5.34
C ALA A 188 5.25 -4.81 -4.61
N ASP A 189 3.96 -5.07 -4.37
CA ASP A 189 3.08 -4.19 -3.60
C ASP A 189 1.95 -5.04 -3.02
N ASP A 190 1.59 -4.87 -1.75
CA ASP A 190 0.54 -5.65 -1.09
C ASP A 190 -0.87 -5.10 -1.36
N SER A 191 -0.96 -3.83 -1.76
CA SER A 191 -2.19 -3.18 -2.18
C SER A 191 -2.62 -3.61 -3.57
N SER A 192 -3.80 -4.24 -3.65
CA SER A 192 -4.39 -4.62 -4.94
C SER A 192 -4.66 -3.41 -5.85
N VAL A 193 -5.00 -2.26 -5.26
CA VAL A 193 -5.23 -1.00 -5.97
C VAL A 193 -3.92 -0.49 -6.59
N ALA A 194 -2.86 -0.39 -5.78
CA ALA A 194 -1.57 0.10 -6.26
C ALA A 194 -0.99 -0.84 -7.35
N ARG A 195 -1.10 -2.16 -7.16
CA ARG A 195 -0.71 -3.13 -8.21
C ARG A 195 -1.47 -2.89 -9.52
N GLY A 196 -2.79 -2.69 -9.46
CA GLY A 196 -3.61 -2.41 -10.64
C GLY A 196 -3.13 -1.17 -11.40
N GLN A 197 -2.80 -0.10 -10.67
CA GLN A 197 -2.32 1.14 -11.26
C GLN A 197 -0.90 1.00 -11.84
N ILE A 198 0.01 0.28 -11.18
CA ILE A 198 1.34 -0.04 -11.73
C ILE A 198 1.17 -0.80 -13.04
N VAL A 199 0.34 -1.85 -13.07
CA VAL A 199 0.09 -2.66 -14.28
C VAL A 199 -0.44 -1.79 -15.43
N ARG A 200 -1.40 -0.90 -15.17
CA ARG A 200 -1.91 0.04 -16.19
C ARG A 200 -0.82 0.98 -16.69
N THR A 201 -0.01 1.55 -15.79
CA THR A 201 1.12 2.42 -16.17
C THR A 201 2.09 1.68 -17.06
N LEU A 202 2.52 0.48 -16.68
CA LEU A 202 3.44 -0.35 -17.45
C LEU A 202 2.87 -0.78 -18.80
N ALA A 203 1.55 -1.02 -18.88
CA ALA A 203 0.86 -1.34 -20.13
C ALA A 203 0.90 -0.16 -21.11
N VAL A 204 0.62 1.07 -20.65
CA VAL A 204 0.73 2.28 -21.49
C VAL A 204 2.17 2.50 -21.95
N LEU A 205 3.15 2.24 -21.07
CA LEU A 205 4.58 2.35 -21.39
C LEU A 205 5.11 1.26 -22.33
N GLY A 206 4.36 0.16 -22.52
CA GLY A 206 4.79 -0.98 -23.33
C GLY A 206 5.88 -1.84 -22.65
N VAL A 207 5.96 -1.84 -21.32
CA VAL A 207 7.01 -2.53 -20.54
C VAL A 207 6.47 -3.85 -19.97
N LYS A 208 7.24 -4.93 -20.11
CA LYS A 208 6.88 -6.25 -19.54
C LYS A 208 7.03 -6.19 -18.02
N HIS A 209 6.26 -7.00 -17.31
CA HIS A 209 6.33 -7.03 -15.86
C HIS A 209 6.15 -8.40 -15.25
N ILE A 210 6.69 -8.55 -14.04
CA ILE A 210 6.49 -9.65 -13.13
C ILE A 210 5.96 -9.05 -11.83
N SER A 211 4.80 -9.48 -11.37
CA SER A 211 4.15 -8.92 -10.17
C SER A 211 4.28 -9.86 -8.97
N ALA A 212 4.56 -9.30 -7.80
CA ALA A 212 4.53 -9.97 -6.51
C ALA A 212 3.59 -9.24 -5.54
N VAL A 213 2.98 -9.98 -4.61
CA VAL A 213 2.04 -9.45 -3.62
C VAL A 213 2.69 -9.02 -2.31
N ASN A 214 3.98 -9.31 -2.12
CA ASN A 214 4.77 -8.89 -0.97
C ASN A 214 6.27 -9.08 -1.27
N GLY A 215 7.14 -8.62 -0.36
CA GLY A 215 8.58 -8.71 -0.56
C GLY A 215 9.12 -10.14 -0.55
N ARG A 216 8.46 -11.07 0.14
CA ARG A 216 8.85 -12.49 0.19
C ARG A 216 8.66 -13.13 -1.18
N ALA A 217 7.48 -12.99 -1.77
CA ALA A 217 7.16 -13.51 -3.09
C ALA A 217 8.07 -12.88 -4.17
N ALA A 218 8.37 -11.58 -4.05
CA ALA A 218 9.31 -10.89 -4.92
C ALA A 218 10.73 -11.48 -4.82
N TRP A 219 11.21 -11.71 -3.60
CA TRP A 219 12.51 -12.33 -3.37
C TRP A 219 12.59 -13.74 -3.93
N ASP A 220 11.56 -14.56 -3.69
CA ASP A 220 11.54 -15.94 -4.17
C ASP A 220 11.53 -15.99 -5.72
N GLU A 221 10.83 -15.07 -6.37
CA GLU A 221 10.84 -14.94 -7.83
C GLU A 221 12.20 -14.48 -8.37
N LEU A 222 12.83 -13.48 -7.73
CA LEU A 222 14.19 -13.06 -8.08
C LEU A 222 15.19 -14.21 -7.95
N GLN A 223 15.05 -15.07 -6.94
CA GLN A 223 15.88 -16.26 -6.78
C GLN A 223 15.67 -17.28 -7.92
N ARG A 224 14.43 -17.51 -8.37
CA ARG A 224 14.15 -18.37 -9.53
C ARG A 224 14.81 -17.81 -10.80
N ILE A 225 14.69 -16.51 -11.02
CA ILE A 225 15.30 -15.83 -12.16
C ILE A 225 16.82 -15.93 -12.09
N ALA A 226 17.42 -15.77 -10.91
CA ALA A 226 18.86 -15.95 -10.72
C ALA A 226 19.34 -17.36 -11.06
N THR A 227 18.62 -18.40 -10.62
CA THR A 227 18.93 -19.80 -10.98
C THR A 227 18.80 -20.06 -12.48
N LEU A 228 17.80 -19.49 -13.14
CA LEU A 228 17.64 -19.58 -14.60
C LEU A 228 18.80 -18.87 -15.33
N ALA A 229 19.17 -17.68 -14.87
CA ALA A 229 20.25 -16.89 -15.42
C ALA A 229 21.61 -17.64 -15.32
N GLU A 230 21.89 -18.25 -14.18
CA GLU A 230 23.06 -19.11 -13.97
C GLU A 230 23.07 -20.30 -14.95
N THR A 231 21.94 -21.01 -15.09
CA THR A 231 21.82 -22.18 -15.98
C THR A 231 22.05 -21.81 -17.46
N THR A 232 21.69 -20.59 -17.84
CA THR A 232 21.81 -20.09 -19.21
C THR A 232 23.10 -19.31 -19.46
N GLY A 233 23.94 -19.12 -18.44
CA GLY A 233 25.17 -18.33 -18.53
C GLY A 233 24.96 -16.84 -18.84
N LYS A 234 23.78 -16.31 -18.51
CA LYS A 234 23.43 -14.90 -18.73
C LYS A 234 23.32 -14.16 -17.41
N PRO A 235 23.58 -12.84 -17.36
CA PRO A 235 23.37 -12.05 -16.16
C PRO A 235 21.87 -11.92 -15.84
N VAL A 236 21.52 -11.80 -14.55
CA VAL A 236 20.13 -11.61 -14.11
C VAL A 236 19.50 -10.35 -14.73
N LYS A 237 20.32 -9.32 -14.94
CA LYS A 237 19.92 -8.05 -15.54
C LYS A 237 19.40 -8.19 -16.99
N ASP A 238 19.62 -9.32 -17.67
CA ASP A 238 19.02 -9.59 -18.98
C ASP A 238 17.55 -10.04 -18.86
N TYR A 239 17.14 -10.57 -17.70
CA TYR A 239 15.79 -11.03 -17.43
C TYR A 239 14.93 -9.99 -16.71
N VAL A 240 15.53 -9.24 -15.79
CA VAL A 240 14.86 -8.16 -15.02
C VAL A 240 15.78 -6.94 -14.97
N GLN A 241 15.32 -5.82 -15.49
CA GLN A 241 16.12 -4.61 -15.60
C GLN A 241 15.89 -3.61 -14.47
N LEU A 242 14.82 -3.78 -13.68
CA LEU A 242 14.49 -2.90 -12.57
C LEU A 242 13.59 -3.63 -11.58
N VAL A 243 13.76 -3.30 -10.29
CA VAL A 243 12.84 -3.71 -9.22
C VAL A 243 12.10 -2.50 -8.67
N LEU A 244 10.77 -2.56 -8.62
CA LEU A 244 9.91 -1.55 -7.99
C LEU A 244 9.27 -2.17 -6.74
N THR A 245 9.52 -1.66 -5.55
CA THR A 245 8.99 -2.25 -4.32
C THR A 245 8.22 -1.23 -3.51
N ASP A 246 7.05 -1.61 -3.02
CA ASP A 246 6.45 -0.91 -1.90
C ASP A 246 7.37 -1.00 -0.68
N VAL A 247 7.24 0.00 0.18
CA VAL A 247 7.95 0.06 1.46
C VAL A 247 7.28 -0.87 2.46
N GLU A 248 5.96 -0.78 2.61
CA GLU A 248 5.22 -1.45 3.67
C GLU A 248 4.53 -2.70 3.14
N MET A 249 5.13 -3.86 3.36
CA MET A 249 4.56 -5.13 2.89
C MET A 249 4.58 -6.19 3.99
N PRO A 250 3.64 -7.15 3.98
CA PRO A 250 3.64 -8.29 4.86
C PRO A 250 4.84 -9.21 4.59
N GLU A 251 5.24 -9.98 5.59
CA GLU A 251 6.31 -11.00 5.56
C GLU A 251 7.74 -10.52 5.28
N MET A 252 7.90 -9.54 4.40
CA MET A 252 9.15 -8.87 4.06
C MET A 252 8.83 -7.50 3.48
N ASP A 253 9.27 -6.46 4.19
CA ASP A 253 9.13 -5.07 3.74
C ASP A 253 10.13 -4.73 2.62
N GLY A 254 9.91 -3.59 1.96
CA GLY A 254 10.74 -3.13 0.86
C GLY A 254 12.18 -2.85 1.26
N TYR A 255 12.44 -2.46 2.51
CA TYR A 255 13.80 -2.21 3.01
C TYR A 255 14.59 -3.51 3.11
N LEU A 256 14.01 -4.56 3.69
CA LEU A 256 14.63 -5.87 3.82
C LEU A 256 14.81 -6.54 2.45
N LEU A 257 13.81 -6.43 1.56
CA LEU A 257 13.94 -6.88 0.18
C LEU A 257 15.12 -6.19 -0.53
N THR A 258 15.17 -4.86 -0.46
CA THR A 258 16.25 -4.06 -1.07
C THR A 258 17.62 -4.50 -0.53
N LYS A 259 17.74 -4.65 0.79
CA LYS A 259 18.98 -5.10 1.43
C LYS A 259 19.40 -6.50 0.95
N LYS A 260 18.46 -7.42 0.78
CA LYS A 260 18.73 -8.77 0.24
C LYS A 260 19.22 -8.72 -1.20
N ILE A 261 18.57 -7.93 -2.06
CA ILE A 261 18.96 -7.77 -3.46
C ILE A 261 20.35 -7.15 -3.57
N LYS A 262 20.62 -6.06 -2.85
CA LYS A 262 21.93 -5.38 -2.91
C LYS A 262 23.07 -6.18 -2.27
N ALA A 263 22.77 -7.09 -1.35
CA ALA A 263 23.77 -7.98 -0.74
C ALA A 263 24.17 -9.16 -1.63
N ASP A 264 23.39 -9.48 -2.67
CA ASP A 264 23.65 -10.60 -3.55
C ASP A 264 24.26 -10.12 -4.89
N PRO A 265 25.53 -10.49 -5.18
CA PRO A 265 26.24 -10.01 -6.37
C PRO A 265 25.56 -10.33 -7.71
N ARG A 266 24.67 -11.33 -7.75
CA ARG A 266 23.97 -11.74 -8.99
C ARG A 266 23.02 -10.66 -9.49
N PHE A 267 22.53 -9.79 -8.61
CA PHE A 267 21.65 -8.66 -8.93
C PHE A 267 22.40 -7.33 -9.10
N ALA A 268 23.73 -7.35 -9.16
CA ALA A 268 24.53 -6.14 -9.29
C ALA A 268 24.11 -5.30 -10.51
N GLY A 269 23.91 -4.00 -10.28
CA GLY A 269 23.52 -3.05 -11.32
C GLY A 269 22.03 -3.07 -11.70
N ILE A 270 21.18 -3.85 -11.01
CA ILE A 270 19.72 -3.71 -11.12
C ILE A 270 19.27 -2.54 -10.22
N PRO A 271 18.71 -1.46 -10.77
CA PRO A 271 18.15 -0.36 -10.00
C PRO A 271 16.91 -0.81 -9.21
N ILE A 272 16.74 -0.25 -8.03
CA ILE A 272 15.63 -0.50 -7.11
C ILE A 272 14.93 0.84 -6.83
N ILE A 273 13.67 0.95 -7.22
CA ILE A 273 12.80 2.07 -6.88
C ILE A 273 11.92 1.67 -5.69
N MET A 274 11.80 2.55 -4.70
CA MET A 274 10.76 2.44 -3.69
C MET A 274 9.50 3.22 -4.11
N HIS A 275 8.37 2.53 -4.10
CA HIS A 275 7.05 3.07 -4.42
C HIS A 275 6.27 3.29 -3.12
N SER A 276 6.25 4.50 -2.56
CA SER A 276 5.72 4.74 -1.21
C SER A 276 4.56 5.72 -1.21
N SER A 277 3.59 5.48 -0.33
CA SER A 277 2.48 6.39 -0.06
C SER A 277 2.82 7.51 0.94
N LEU A 278 4.02 7.46 1.55
CA LEU A 278 4.46 8.39 2.58
C LEU A 278 5.41 9.47 2.03
N SER A 279 4.99 10.72 2.19
CA SER A 279 5.74 11.94 1.84
C SER A 279 6.80 12.35 2.88
N SER A 280 7.11 11.50 3.87
CA SER A 280 8.01 11.87 4.95
C SER A 280 9.48 11.63 4.59
N MET A 281 10.23 12.74 4.52
CA MET A 281 11.70 12.82 4.36
C MET A 281 12.51 11.82 5.23
N SER A 282 11.96 11.36 6.36
CA SER A 282 12.61 10.38 7.25
C SER A 282 12.83 9.01 6.60
N ASN A 283 11.96 8.61 5.67
CA ASN A 283 12.04 7.30 5.02
C ASN A 283 13.12 7.28 3.93
N GLU A 284 13.36 8.41 3.26
CA GLU A 284 14.35 8.49 2.18
C GLU A 284 15.78 8.22 2.65
N GLN A 285 16.14 8.72 3.85
CA GLN A 285 17.47 8.50 4.40
C GLN A 285 17.72 7.02 4.72
N LEU A 286 16.70 6.32 5.24
CA LEU A 286 16.78 4.88 5.48
C LEU A 286 16.88 4.11 4.17
N GLY A 287 16.11 4.44 3.13
CA GLY A 287 16.22 3.77 1.83
C GLY A 287 17.58 3.94 1.19
N ARG A 288 18.11 5.16 1.19
CA ARG A 288 19.47 5.41 0.68
C ARG A 288 20.51 4.56 1.44
N SER A 289 20.34 4.38 2.75
CA SER A 289 21.25 3.56 3.55
C SER A 289 21.22 2.06 3.19
N VAL A 290 20.10 1.55 2.67
CA VAL A 290 19.96 0.16 2.22
C VAL A 290 20.19 -0.02 0.71
N GLY A 291 20.45 1.07 -0.02
CA GLY A 291 20.79 1.06 -1.44
C GLY A 291 19.62 1.27 -2.39
N VAL A 292 18.55 1.92 -1.97
CA VAL A 292 17.49 2.38 -2.88
C VAL A 292 18.05 3.41 -3.85
N ASP A 293 17.75 3.24 -5.14
CA ASP A 293 18.22 4.14 -6.19
C ASP A 293 17.30 5.37 -6.31
N GLU A 294 15.98 5.21 -6.12
CA GLU A 294 15.02 6.30 -6.23
C GLU A 294 13.69 6.06 -5.50
N TYR A 295 12.97 7.14 -5.21
CA TYR A 295 11.64 7.14 -4.62
C TYR A 295 10.60 7.71 -5.57
N VAL A 296 9.52 6.96 -5.75
CA VAL A 296 8.35 7.38 -6.53
C VAL A 296 7.12 7.33 -5.63
N PRO A 297 6.35 8.42 -5.51
CA PRO A 297 5.05 8.40 -4.84
C PRO A 297 4.07 7.46 -5.52
N LYS A 298 3.21 6.80 -4.74
CA LYS A 298 2.09 6.03 -5.30
C LYS A 298 1.10 6.97 -6.04
N PHE A 299 0.33 6.44 -6.98
CA PHE A 299 -0.70 7.20 -7.72
C PHE A 299 -0.23 8.40 -8.56
N GLU A 300 1.08 8.50 -8.83
CA GLU A 300 1.64 9.44 -9.79
C GLU A 300 2.17 8.69 -11.03
N PRO A 301 1.31 8.20 -11.94
CA PRO A 301 1.74 7.37 -13.06
C PRO A 301 2.69 8.11 -14.01
N HIS A 302 2.57 9.44 -14.13
CA HIS A 302 3.52 10.29 -14.87
C HIS A 302 4.92 10.27 -14.27
N ARG A 303 5.02 10.38 -12.94
CA ARG A 303 6.32 10.38 -12.25
C ARG A 303 6.96 8.99 -12.29
N LEU A 304 6.15 7.94 -12.17
CA LEU A 304 6.60 6.57 -12.39
C LEU A 304 7.11 6.40 -13.83
N ALA A 305 6.35 6.86 -14.84
CA ALA A 305 6.73 6.79 -16.25
C ALA A 305 8.05 7.50 -16.55
N GLU A 306 8.22 8.74 -16.07
CA GLU A 306 9.45 9.52 -16.22
C GLU A 306 10.65 8.79 -15.61
N THR A 307 10.48 8.30 -14.38
CA THR A 307 11.52 7.58 -13.64
C THR A 307 11.94 6.30 -14.36
N LEU A 308 10.96 5.51 -14.80
CA LEU A 308 11.19 4.28 -15.56
C LEU A 308 11.86 4.57 -16.90
N GLY A 309 11.42 5.60 -17.62
CA GLY A 309 12.04 6.02 -18.88
C GLY A 309 13.52 6.33 -18.69
N ARG A 310 13.88 7.09 -17.66
CA ARG A 310 15.27 7.40 -17.35
C ARG A 310 16.10 6.17 -16.97
N LEU A 311 15.59 5.28 -16.13
CA LEU A 311 16.35 4.13 -15.61
C LEU A 311 16.43 2.95 -16.59
N LEU A 312 15.44 2.78 -17.46
CA LEU A 312 15.44 1.74 -18.50
C LEU A 312 16.17 2.15 -19.79
N GLY A 313 16.58 3.42 -19.88
CA GLY A 313 17.32 3.98 -21.00
C GLY A 313 16.43 4.26 -22.20
N ASP A 314 15.30 4.93 -21.97
CA ASP A 314 14.45 5.42 -23.04
C ASP A 314 15.21 6.39 -23.95
N ARG A 315 15.16 6.13 -25.26
CA ARG A 315 15.91 6.89 -26.26
C ARG A 315 15.43 8.33 -26.35
N LYS A 316 14.15 8.58 -26.11
CA LYS A 316 13.58 9.95 -26.08
C LYS A 316 14.18 10.78 -24.95
N VAL A 317 14.25 10.20 -23.75
CA VAL A 317 14.85 10.86 -22.56
C VAL A 317 16.34 11.09 -22.75
N ALA A 318 17.06 10.12 -23.32
CA ALA A 318 18.49 10.26 -23.61
C ALA A 318 18.78 11.35 -24.66
N ALA A 319 17.91 11.52 -25.66
CA ALA A 319 18.03 12.57 -26.68
C ALA A 319 17.69 13.97 -26.13
N ALA A 320 16.72 14.07 -25.22
CA ALA A 320 16.36 15.34 -24.58
C ALA A 320 17.46 15.86 -23.63
N ALA A 321 18.20 14.97 -22.96
CA ALA A 321 19.30 15.36 -22.07
C ALA A 321 20.61 15.74 -22.80
N ALA A 322 20.70 15.47 -24.11
CA ALA A 322 21.88 15.75 -24.93
C ALA A 322 21.82 17.07 -25.72
N ASN A 323 20.69 17.79 -25.64
CA ASN A 323 20.46 19.12 -26.23
C ASN A 323 20.38 20.19 -25.15
#